data_AF-A0A1R0UNF3-F1
#
_entry.id   AF-A0A1R0UNF3-F1
#
_cell.length_a   1.000
_cell.length_b   1.000
_cell.length_c   1.000
_cell.angle_alpha   90.00
_cell.angle_beta   90.00
_cell.angle_gamma   90.00
#
_symmetry.space_group_name_H-M   'P 1'
#
loop_
_entity.id
_entity.type
_entity.pdbx_description
1 polymer ?
#
loop_
_entity_poly.entity_id
_entity_poly.type
_entity_poly.pdbx_seq_one_letter_code
_entity_poly.pdbx_strand_id
1 'polypeptide(L)'
;MAEYLAGQPAGSTTNVNNAALLTGYAKALSPFQSTMIGDSRRTSEFQPLDNLESGLPRTARVFSAIVSASDARKHFAGAAESLAETYEGKFTEFAAANPTLPDGRIERSYVLWSARLRGLLARSITLADSVDKASGSAGATTQLRFAIVSRMVHGSDPRISPQYFTDEGTLIDPAKLQGGLLSLYSAQLVNYLSTYPRLADAVAEFDQTLNLIASG
;
A
#
# COMPACT_ATOMS: atom_id res chain seq x y z
N MET A 1 17.46 16.95 5.40
CA MET A 1 17.89 15.54 5.20
C MET A 1 17.05 14.81 4.15
N ALA A 2 15.74 14.69 4.31
CA ALA A 2 14.89 14.06 3.30
C ALA A 2 14.99 14.78 1.93
N GLU A 3 15.11 16.10 1.93
CA GLU A 3 15.39 16.89 0.72
C GLU A 3 16.74 16.56 0.06
N TYR A 4 17.78 16.28 0.87
CA TYR A 4 19.10 15.89 0.38
C TYR A 4 19.04 14.54 -0.34
N LEU A 5 18.36 13.56 0.25
CA LEU A 5 18.16 12.24 -0.38
C LEU A 5 17.30 12.35 -1.65
N ALA A 6 16.29 13.21 -1.66
CA ALA A 6 15.44 13.43 -2.84
C ALA A 6 16.17 14.09 -4.03
N GLY A 7 17.25 14.83 -3.75
CA GLY A 7 18.07 15.52 -4.75
C GLY A 7 19.16 14.67 -5.39
N GLN A 8 19.41 13.45 -4.90
CA GLN A 8 20.44 12.56 -5.44
C GLN A 8 19.97 11.88 -6.75
N PRO A 9 20.86 11.68 -7.74
CA PRO A 9 20.53 10.91 -8.94
C PRO A 9 20.12 9.47 -8.59
N ALA A 10 19.09 8.93 -9.23
CA ALA A 10 18.77 7.51 -9.09
C ALA A 10 19.97 6.66 -9.55
N GLY A 11 20.38 5.68 -8.75
CA GLY A 11 21.55 4.84 -9.05
C GLY A 11 22.91 5.50 -8.80
N SER A 12 22.99 6.70 -8.19
CA SER A 12 24.27 7.19 -7.69
C SER A 12 24.72 6.28 -6.55
N THR A 13 25.67 5.41 -6.85
CA THR A 13 26.46 4.65 -5.88
C THR A 13 27.28 5.62 -5.06
N THR A 14 26.64 6.34 -4.12
CA THR A 14 27.31 6.67 -2.88
C THR A 14 27.68 5.33 -2.29
N ASN A 15 28.94 4.96 -2.51
CA ASN A 15 29.63 3.76 -2.10
C ASN A 15 28.98 3.08 -0.89
N VAL A 16 29.04 1.75 -0.91
CA VAL A 16 28.85 0.76 0.17
C VAL A 16 29.39 1.21 1.56
N ASN A 17 30.18 2.29 1.62
CA ASN A 17 30.74 2.96 2.78
C ASN A 17 29.76 3.72 3.69
N ASN A 18 28.43 3.56 3.58
CA ASN A 18 27.57 4.13 4.63
C ASN A 18 26.28 3.41 4.99
N ALA A 19 26.31 2.07 5.02
CA ALA A 19 25.22 1.26 5.56
C ALA A 19 24.81 1.70 6.99
N ALA A 20 25.77 2.11 7.82
CA ALA A 20 25.51 2.62 9.17
C ALA A 20 24.74 3.95 9.17
N LEU A 21 25.13 4.93 8.33
CA LEU A 21 24.34 6.17 8.20
C LEU A 21 22.97 5.91 7.59
N LEU A 22 22.86 5.08 6.55
CA LEU A 22 21.55 4.73 5.97
C LEU A 22 20.65 4.05 7.00
N THR A 23 21.20 3.21 7.87
CA THR A 23 20.47 2.61 9.00
C THR A 23 20.06 3.66 10.03
N GLY A 24 20.94 4.63 10.35
CA GLY A 24 20.60 5.77 11.20
C GLY A 24 19.49 6.63 10.60
N TYR A 25 19.53 6.88 9.29
CA TYR A 25 18.52 7.63 8.56
C TYR A 25 17.19 6.88 8.47
N ALA A 26 17.21 5.56 8.24
CA ALA A 26 16.03 4.72 8.34
C ALA A 26 15.32 4.92 9.68
N LYS A 27 16.05 4.76 10.79
CA LYS A 27 15.50 4.94 12.14
C LYS A 27 14.96 6.35 12.36
N ALA A 28 15.67 7.38 11.90
CA ALA A 28 15.25 8.77 12.07
C ALA A 28 14.02 9.13 11.22
N LEU A 29 13.88 8.55 10.03
CA LEU A 29 12.80 8.88 9.09
C LEU A 29 11.56 8.01 9.25
N SER A 30 11.67 6.80 9.81
CA SER A 30 10.53 5.89 10.04
C SER A 30 9.31 6.56 10.71
N PRO A 31 9.47 7.39 11.77
CA PRO A 31 8.32 8.06 12.39
C PRO A 31 7.57 9.03 11.48
N PHE A 32 8.21 9.52 10.40
CA PHE A 32 7.65 10.52 9.50
C PHE A 32 7.02 9.93 8.23
N GLN A 33 7.07 8.61 8.06
CA GLN A 33 6.50 7.93 6.89
C GLN A 33 5.02 8.26 6.67
N SER A 34 4.24 8.37 7.76
CA SER A 34 2.83 8.76 7.71
C SER A 34 2.64 10.17 7.13
N THR A 35 3.49 11.11 7.49
CA THR A 35 3.37 12.49 6.98
C THR A 35 3.86 12.63 5.55
N MET A 36 4.85 11.85 5.13
CA MET A 36 5.26 11.81 3.72
C MET A 36 4.12 11.41 2.77
N ILE A 37 3.10 10.70 3.27
CA ILE A 37 1.92 10.27 2.51
C ILE A 37 0.64 11.07 2.85
N GLY A 38 0.76 12.10 3.69
CA GLY A 38 -0.32 13.04 4.02
C GLY A 38 -1.06 12.79 5.33
N ASP A 39 -0.61 11.86 6.18
CA ASP A 39 -1.11 11.71 7.55
C ASP A 39 -0.21 12.48 8.54
N SER A 40 -0.62 13.71 8.86
CA SER A 40 0.10 14.63 9.74
C SER A 40 -0.24 14.50 11.22
N ARG A 41 -1.15 13.58 11.61
CA ARG A 41 -1.67 13.49 12.99
C ARG A 41 -0.61 13.23 14.06
N ARG A 42 0.54 12.68 13.67
CA ARG A 42 1.65 12.36 14.59
C ARG A 42 2.84 13.32 14.47
N THR A 43 2.89 14.10 13.40
CA THR A 43 4.08 14.86 12.99
C THR A 43 3.64 16.11 12.21
N SER A 44 2.82 16.94 12.86
CA SER A 44 2.12 18.09 12.24
C SER A 44 3.03 19.19 11.70
N GLU A 45 4.27 19.26 12.18
CA GLU A 45 5.26 20.26 11.74
C GLU A 45 6.01 19.83 10.46
N PHE A 46 5.80 18.59 10.00
CA PHE A 46 6.43 18.07 8.80
C PHE A 46 5.48 18.20 7.61
N GLN A 47 6.00 18.65 6.48
CA GLN A 47 5.25 18.72 5.24
C GLN A 47 5.69 17.59 4.29
N PRO A 48 4.76 17.05 3.48
CA PRO A 48 5.12 16.15 2.39
C PRO A 48 6.13 16.80 1.44
N LEU A 49 7.06 16.00 0.90
CA LEU A 49 8.07 16.49 -0.06
C LEU A 49 7.50 16.77 -1.45
N ASP A 50 6.36 16.15 -1.75
CA ASP A 50 5.68 16.17 -3.02
C ASP A 50 4.23 16.65 -2.83
N ASN A 51 3.59 17.08 -3.92
CA ASN A 51 2.14 17.16 -3.95
C ASN A 51 1.56 15.74 -3.80
N LEU A 52 0.63 15.55 -2.85
CA LEU A 52 0.03 14.26 -2.51
C LEU A 52 -0.85 13.65 -3.62
N GLU A 53 -1.21 14.44 -4.63
CA GLU A 53 -1.93 13.98 -5.83
C GLU A 53 -0.99 13.60 -6.99
N SER A 54 0.33 13.74 -6.80
CA SER A 54 1.34 13.36 -7.79
C SER A 54 1.81 11.91 -7.60
N GLY A 55 2.71 11.46 -8.48
CA GLY A 55 3.43 10.19 -8.34
C GLY A 55 4.46 10.14 -7.21
N LEU A 56 4.54 11.17 -6.35
CA LEU A 56 5.47 11.27 -5.21
C LEU A 56 6.97 11.02 -5.54
N PRO A 57 7.51 11.59 -6.64
CA PRO A 57 8.84 11.22 -7.13
C PRO A 57 9.98 11.55 -6.15
N ARG A 58 9.89 12.64 -5.36
CA ARG A 58 10.93 12.98 -4.38
C ARG A 58 10.90 12.01 -3.21
N THR A 59 9.71 11.67 -2.72
CA THR A 59 9.51 10.69 -1.64
C THR A 59 9.97 9.31 -2.08
N ALA A 60 9.69 8.90 -3.32
CA ALA A 60 10.14 7.62 -3.87
C ALA A 60 11.68 7.51 -3.89
N ARG A 61 12.40 8.61 -4.20
CA ARG A 61 13.87 8.64 -4.13
C ARG A 61 14.40 8.51 -2.70
N VAL A 62 13.75 9.15 -1.71
CA VAL A 62 14.10 8.96 -0.30
C VAL A 62 13.96 7.49 0.10
N PHE A 63 12.83 6.88 -0.24
CA PHE A 63 12.61 5.46 0.01
C PHE A 63 13.68 4.62 -0.68
N SER A 64 13.92 4.84 -1.97
CA SER A 64 14.92 4.11 -2.78
C SER A 64 16.32 4.17 -2.16
N ALA A 65 16.78 5.36 -1.76
CA ALA A 65 18.08 5.54 -1.14
C ALA A 65 18.22 4.73 0.15
N ILE A 66 17.17 4.67 0.97
CA ILE A 66 17.18 3.91 2.23
C ILE A 66 17.09 2.41 1.96
N VAL A 67 16.20 1.97 1.07
CA VAL A 67 16.02 0.54 0.77
C VAL A 67 17.17 -0.05 -0.04
N SER A 68 18.10 0.75 -0.57
CA SER A 68 19.32 0.26 -1.21
C SER A 68 20.24 -0.51 -0.24
N ALA A 69 20.20 -0.22 1.06
CA ALA A 69 20.95 -0.93 2.10
C ALA A 69 20.07 -1.97 2.80
N SER A 70 20.52 -3.23 2.88
CA SER A 70 19.71 -4.37 3.35
C SER A 70 19.16 -4.23 4.78
N ASP A 71 19.96 -3.78 5.74
CA ASP A 71 19.50 -3.60 7.13
C ASP A 71 18.56 -2.40 7.28
N ALA A 72 18.86 -1.30 6.59
CA ALA A 72 18.00 -0.12 6.53
C ALA A 72 16.65 -0.46 5.86
N ARG A 73 16.66 -1.27 4.80
CA ARG A 73 15.47 -1.80 4.12
C ARG A 73 14.57 -2.57 5.08
N LYS A 74 15.11 -3.56 5.81
CA LYS A 74 14.31 -4.39 6.74
C LYS A 74 13.52 -3.53 7.72
N HIS A 75 14.17 -2.53 8.31
CA HIS A 75 13.52 -1.64 9.27
C HIS A 75 12.58 -0.63 8.62
N PHE A 76 13.03 0.08 7.58
CA PHE A 76 12.28 1.18 6.99
C PHE A 76 11.12 0.68 6.13
N ALA A 77 11.38 -0.25 5.21
CA ALA A 77 10.33 -0.82 4.36
C ALA A 77 9.34 -1.66 5.18
N GLY A 78 9.82 -2.43 6.17
CA GLY A 78 8.95 -3.18 7.07
C GLY A 78 8.03 -2.28 7.90
N ALA A 79 8.54 -1.12 8.38
CA ALA A 79 7.70 -0.14 9.06
C ALA A 79 6.63 0.47 8.13
N ALA A 80 7.00 0.78 6.87
CA ALA A 80 6.06 1.31 5.88
C ALA A 80 5.00 0.28 5.48
N GLU A 81 5.38 -0.99 5.36
CA GLU A 81 4.47 -2.11 5.08
C GLU A 81 3.46 -2.30 6.22
N SER A 82 3.95 -2.40 7.46
CA SER A 82 3.09 -2.50 8.65
C SER A 82 2.15 -1.29 8.81
N LEU A 83 2.62 -0.09 8.45
CA LEU A 83 1.79 1.11 8.45
C LEU A 83 0.70 1.06 7.36
N ALA A 84 1.03 0.59 6.15
CA ALA A 84 0.05 0.39 5.09
C ALA A 84 -1.02 -0.63 5.48
N GLU A 85 -0.62 -1.77 6.05
CA GLU A 85 -1.53 -2.79 6.59
C GLU A 85 -2.43 -2.24 7.69
N THR A 86 -1.90 -1.39 8.58
CA THR A 86 -2.68 -0.73 9.63
C THR A 86 -3.76 0.16 9.04
N TYR A 87 -3.45 0.92 7.99
CA TYR A 87 -4.46 1.74 7.30
C TYR A 87 -5.47 0.90 6.53
N GLU A 88 -5.05 -0.14 5.82
CA GLU A 88 -5.94 -1.09 5.14
C GLU A 88 -6.89 -1.76 6.14
N GLY A 89 -6.40 -2.19 7.31
CA GLY A 89 -7.20 -2.75 8.38
C GLY A 89 -8.27 -1.79 8.88
N LYS A 90 -7.89 -0.53 9.20
CA LYS A 90 -8.84 0.50 9.65
C LYS A 90 -9.87 0.85 8.59
N PHE A 91 -9.47 0.94 7.33
CA PHE A 91 -10.39 1.19 6.23
C PHE A 91 -11.37 0.03 6.05
N THR A 92 -10.88 -1.21 6.02
CA THR A 92 -11.71 -2.41 5.78
C THR A 92 -12.71 -2.64 6.92
N GLU A 93 -12.32 -2.40 8.17
CA GLU A 93 -13.23 -2.40 9.32
C GLU A 93 -14.33 -1.35 9.17
N PHE A 94 -13.96 -0.10 8.87
CA PHE A 94 -14.92 0.98 8.66
C PHE A 94 -15.86 0.71 7.48
N ALA A 95 -15.31 0.25 6.36
CA ALA A 95 -16.03 -0.06 5.12
C ALA A 95 -17.07 -1.16 5.31
N ALA A 96 -16.72 -2.24 6.02
CA ALA A 96 -17.65 -3.32 6.30
C ALA A 96 -18.82 -2.87 7.20
N ALA A 97 -18.54 -2.01 8.18
CA ALA A 97 -19.56 -1.44 9.06
C ALA A 97 -20.39 -0.33 8.38
N ASN A 98 -19.86 0.32 7.34
CA ASN A 98 -20.49 1.45 6.65
C ASN A 98 -20.43 1.26 5.12
N PRO A 99 -21.21 0.33 4.53
CA PRO A 99 -21.11 0.03 3.10
C PRO A 99 -21.49 1.19 2.16
N THR A 100 -22.14 2.23 2.70
CA THR A 100 -22.47 3.47 1.97
C THR A 100 -21.31 4.47 1.93
N LEU A 101 -20.24 4.25 2.71
CA LEU A 101 -19.08 5.14 2.89
C LEU A 101 -19.45 6.63 2.95
N PRO A 102 -19.90 7.13 4.12
CA PRO A 102 -20.23 8.56 4.26
C PRO A 102 -19.00 9.45 3.98
N ASP A 103 -19.23 10.52 3.20
CA ASP A 103 -18.20 11.49 2.83
C ASP A 103 -17.68 12.29 4.04
N GLY A 104 -16.50 12.91 3.91
CA GLY A 104 -15.90 13.77 4.95
C GLY A 104 -15.31 13.05 6.17
N ARG A 105 -15.27 11.72 6.15
CA ARG A 105 -14.73 10.88 7.22
C ARG A 105 -13.24 10.61 7.04
N ILE A 106 -12.48 10.75 8.12
CA ILE A 106 -11.03 10.49 8.12
C ILE A 106 -10.72 9.05 7.72
N GLU A 107 -11.67 8.14 7.95
CA GLU A 107 -11.54 6.73 7.62
C GLU A 107 -11.42 6.48 6.12
N ARG A 108 -11.98 7.36 5.27
CA ARG A 108 -11.76 7.33 3.81
C ARG A 108 -10.32 7.71 3.45
N SER A 109 -9.63 8.49 4.28
CA SER A 109 -8.22 8.83 4.01
C SER A 109 -7.29 7.62 4.18
N TYR A 110 -7.69 6.62 4.99
CA TYR A 110 -6.88 5.42 5.21
C TYR A 110 -6.59 4.66 3.91
N VAL A 111 -7.56 4.58 2.99
CA VAL A 111 -7.34 3.88 1.71
C VAL A 111 -6.33 4.60 0.82
N LEU A 112 -6.37 5.94 0.78
CA LEU A 112 -5.39 6.71 0.00
C LEU A 112 -4.00 6.65 0.62
N TRP A 113 -3.92 6.70 1.95
CA TRP A 113 -2.65 6.61 2.67
C TRP A 113 -1.96 5.25 2.49
N SER A 114 -2.71 4.15 2.55
CA SER A 114 -2.15 2.83 2.24
C SER A 114 -1.74 2.72 0.77
N ALA A 115 -2.56 3.21 -0.16
CA ALA A 115 -2.23 3.21 -1.59
C ALA A 115 -0.89 3.91 -1.87
N ARG A 116 -0.69 5.09 -1.27
CA ARG A 116 0.56 5.85 -1.39
C ARG A 116 1.76 5.07 -0.84
N LEU A 117 1.65 4.46 0.34
CA LEU A 117 2.73 3.65 0.91
C LEU A 117 3.06 2.41 0.05
N ARG A 118 2.04 1.67 -0.38
CA ARG A 118 2.21 0.50 -1.26
C ARG A 118 2.87 0.91 -2.59
N GLY A 119 2.43 2.02 -3.18
CA GLY A 119 3.02 2.58 -4.40
C GLY A 119 4.49 2.98 -4.21
N LEU A 120 4.80 3.69 -3.11
CA LEU A 120 6.17 4.10 -2.78
C LEU A 120 7.09 2.91 -2.56
N LEU A 121 6.62 1.87 -1.84
CA LEU A 121 7.38 0.63 -1.64
C LEU A 121 7.70 -0.03 -2.98
N ALA A 122 6.70 -0.22 -3.84
CA ALA A 122 6.89 -0.79 -5.17
C ALA A 122 7.90 0.02 -6.01
N ARG A 123 7.71 1.34 -6.09
CA ARG A 123 8.59 2.23 -6.86
C ARG A 123 10.02 2.26 -6.32
N SER A 124 10.19 2.27 -5.01
CA SER A 124 11.50 2.35 -4.36
C SER A 124 12.38 1.13 -4.65
N ILE A 125 11.78 -0.06 -4.74
CA ILE A 125 12.46 -1.31 -5.09
C ILE A 125 12.96 -1.24 -6.54
N THR A 126 12.11 -0.78 -7.47
CA THR A 126 12.49 -0.56 -8.87
C THR A 126 13.62 0.45 -9.01
N LEU A 127 13.55 1.59 -8.31
CA LEU A 127 14.57 2.63 -8.36
C LEU A 127 15.91 2.20 -7.73
N ALA A 128 15.89 1.29 -6.76
CA ALA A 128 17.09 0.81 -6.09
C ALA A 128 17.84 -0.28 -6.87
N ASP A 129 17.39 -0.65 -8.08
CA ASP A 129 17.91 -1.79 -8.87
C ASP A 129 18.02 -3.08 -8.03
N SER A 130 17.11 -3.25 -7.07
CA SER A 130 17.11 -4.41 -6.20
C SER A 130 16.61 -5.64 -6.99
N VAL A 131 17.40 -6.72 -7.00
CA VAL A 131 17.08 -7.99 -7.67
C VAL A 131 15.86 -8.70 -7.06
N ASP A 132 15.47 -8.31 -5.83
CA ASP A 132 14.24 -8.75 -5.21
C ASP A 132 13.04 -8.19 -5.98
N LYS A 133 12.35 -9.06 -6.75
CA LYS A 133 11.12 -8.71 -7.44
C LYS A 133 10.15 -8.07 -6.46
N ALA A 134 9.66 -6.87 -6.79
CA ALA A 134 8.51 -6.29 -6.13
C ALA A 134 7.38 -7.34 -6.10
N SER A 135 6.91 -7.70 -4.92
CA SER A 135 5.56 -8.24 -4.75
C SER A 135 4.60 -7.11 -5.13
N GLY A 136 4.37 -7.02 -6.43
CA GLY A 136 3.88 -5.82 -7.10
C GLY A 136 2.46 -5.44 -6.74
N SER A 137 2.16 -4.18 -7.04
CA SER A 137 0.85 -3.54 -7.07
C SER A 137 -0.35 -4.44 -7.39
N ALA A 138 -0.18 -5.37 -8.34
CA ALA A 138 -1.20 -6.30 -8.80
C ALA A 138 -1.83 -7.16 -7.68
N GLY A 139 -1.08 -7.47 -6.62
CA GLY A 139 -1.58 -8.21 -5.46
C GLY A 139 -2.33 -7.32 -4.46
N ALA A 140 -1.87 -6.10 -4.23
CA ALA A 140 -2.37 -5.22 -3.18
C ALA A 140 -3.85 -4.85 -3.37
N THR A 141 -4.27 -4.54 -4.60
CA THR A 141 -5.67 -4.20 -4.89
C THR A 141 -6.58 -5.41 -4.70
N THR A 142 -6.16 -6.60 -5.12
CA THR A 142 -6.92 -7.85 -4.88
C THR A 142 -7.00 -8.16 -3.38
N GLN A 143 -5.92 -7.96 -2.64
CA GLN A 143 -5.88 -8.14 -1.19
C GLN A 143 -6.83 -7.16 -0.48
N LEU A 144 -6.87 -5.90 -0.89
CA LEU A 144 -7.78 -4.90 -0.34
C LEU A 144 -9.24 -5.30 -0.59
N ARG A 145 -9.59 -5.71 -1.82
CA ARG A 145 -10.93 -6.20 -2.14
C ARG A 145 -11.30 -7.38 -1.26
N PHE A 146 -10.41 -8.36 -1.14
CA PHE A 146 -10.61 -9.51 -0.27
C PHE A 146 -10.85 -9.09 1.18
N ALA A 147 -10.04 -8.18 1.73
CA ALA A 147 -10.16 -7.73 3.11
C ALA A 147 -11.50 -7.03 3.39
N ILE A 148 -12.05 -6.29 2.43
CA ILE A 148 -13.40 -5.70 2.54
C ILE A 148 -14.45 -6.81 2.46
N VAL A 149 -14.44 -7.62 1.39
CA VAL A 149 -15.50 -8.58 1.09
C VAL A 149 -15.57 -9.71 2.13
N SER A 150 -14.43 -10.20 2.63
CA SER A 150 -14.37 -11.24 3.68
C SER A 150 -15.01 -10.81 5.00
N ARG A 151 -15.16 -9.50 5.24
CA ARG A 151 -15.87 -8.95 6.41
C ARG A 151 -17.36 -8.73 6.16
N MET A 152 -17.79 -8.71 4.90
CA MET A 152 -19.17 -8.44 4.50
C MET A 152 -19.93 -9.71 4.11
N VAL A 153 -19.21 -10.71 3.59
CA VAL A 153 -19.76 -12.02 3.22
C VAL A 153 -19.64 -12.98 4.39
N HIS A 154 -20.75 -13.63 4.71
CA HIS A 154 -20.79 -14.74 5.66
C HIS A 154 -21.51 -15.93 5.01
N GLY A 155 -20.91 -17.12 5.07
CA GLY A 155 -21.47 -18.31 4.42
C GLY A 155 -21.39 -18.24 2.91
N SER A 156 -22.35 -18.84 2.20
CA SER A 156 -22.39 -18.82 0.74
C SER A 156 -23.08 -17.56 0.20
N ASP A 157 -22.42 -16.85 -0.71
CA ASP A 157 -23.01 -15.76 -1.49
C ASP A 157 -23.06 -16.18 -2.97
N PRO A 158 -24.21 -16.09 -3.66
CA PRO A 158 -24.33 -16.55 -5.05
C PRO A 158 -23.43 -15.81 -6.04
N ARG A 159 -22.86 -14.66 -5.67
CA ARG A 159 -21.93 -13.88 -6.49
C ARG A 159 -20.50 -14.41 -6.42
N ILE A 160 -20.18 -15.22 -5.41
CA ILE A 160 -18.87 -15.82 -5.23
C ILE A 160 -19.00 -17.34 -5.28
N SER A 161 -18.23 -18.00 -6.13
CA SER A 161 -18.27 -19.44 -6.30
C SER A 161 -17.91 -20.17 -5.00
N PRO A 162 -18.62 -21.25 -4.63
CA PRO A 162 -18.37 -22.02 -3.40
C PRO A 162 -16.93 -22.49 -3.23
N GLN A 163 -16.20 -22.74 -4.33
CA GLN A 163 -14.79 -23.15 -4.33
C GLN A 163 -13.82 -22.12 -3.70
N TYR A 164 -14.28 -20.87 -3.50
CA TYR A 164 -13.48 -19.81 -2.87
C TYR A 164 -13.80 -19.63 -1.39
N PHE A 165 -14.59 -20.53 -0.81
CA PHE A 165 -14.87 -20.59 0.60
C PHE A 165 -14.14 -21.77 1.24
N THR A 166 -13.70 -21.59 2.49
CA THR A 166 -13.26 -22.68 3.36
C THR A 166 -14.45 -23.48 3.85
N ASP A 167 -14.21 -24.64 4.46
CA ASP A 167 -15.26 -25.48 5.03
C ASP A 167 -16.05 -24.75 6.15
N GLU A 168 -15.44 -23.76 6.79
CA GLU A 168 -16.06 -22.88 7.78
C GLU A 168 -16.89 -21.74 7.16
N GLY A 169 -16.98 -21.67 5.83
CA GLY A 169 -17.75 -20.65 5.11
C GLY A 169 -17.07 -19.27 5.09
N THR A 170 -15.74 -19.22 5.27
CA THR A 170 -14.95 -17.99 5.16
C THR A 170 -14.25 -17.91 3.82
N LEU A 171 -13.98 -16.71 3.30
CA LEU A 171 -13.27 -16.57 2.02
C LEU A 171 -11.80 -17.00 2.12
N ILE A 172 -11.31 -17.70 1.09
CA ILE A 172 -9.92 -18.10 0.96
C ILE A 172 -9.03 -16.87 0.71
N ASP A 173 -7.91 -16.80 1.43
CA ASP A 173 -6.90 -15.74 1.24
C ASP A 173 -6.32 -15.76 -0.19
N PRO A 174 -6.30 -14.63 -0.92
CA PRO A 174 -5.74 -14.53 -2.26
C PRO A 174 -4.31 -15.06 -2.39
N ALA A 175 -3.49 -14.98 -1.33
CA ALA A 175 -2.12 -15.49 -1.33
C ALA A 175 -2.03 -17.02 -1.48
N LYS A 176 -3.13 -17.74 -1.22
CA LYS A 176 -3.23 -19.19 -1.42
C LYS A 176 -3.63 -19.57 -2.85
N LEU A 177 -3.98 -18.60 -3.68
CA LEU A 177 -4.45 -18.79 -5.05
C LEU A 177 -3.38 -18.35 -6.05
N GLN A 178 -3.28 -19.02 -7.19
CA GLN A 178 -2.31 -18.70 -8.24
C GLN A 178 -2.92 -18.81 -9.64
N GLY A 179 -2.31 -18.13 -10.60
CA GLY A 179 -2.68 -18.20 -12.00
C GLY A 179 -4.14 -17.85 -12.27
N GLY A 180 -4.80 -18.63 -13.14
CA GLY A 180 -6.18 -18.38 -13.55
C GLY A 180 -7.20 -18.38 -12.40
N LEU A 181 -6.95 -19.15 -11.33
CA LEU A 181 -7.84 -19.17 -10.16
C LEU A 181 -7.85 -17.83 -9.43
N LEU A 182 -6.70 -17.18 -9.28
CA LEU A 182 -6.59 -15.86 -8.67
C LEU A 182 -7.28 -14.78 -9.52
N SER A 183 -7.13 -14.84 -10.85
CA SER A 183 -7.78 -13.89 -11.76
C SER A 183 -9.32 -13.99 -11.70
N LEU A 184 -9.85 -15.22 -11.73
CA LEU A 184 -11.30 -15.47 -11.61
C LEU A 184 -11.81 -15.04 -10.23
N TYR A 185 -11.05 -15.31 -9.17
CA TYR A 185 -11.39 -14.90 -7.82
C TYR A 185 -11.47 -13.37 -7.69
N SER A 186 -10.45 -12.66 -8.19
CA SER A 186 -10.41 -11.19 -8.19
C SER A 186 -11.61 -10.59 -8.93
N ALA A 187 -12.01 -11.19 -10.07
CA ALA A 187 -13.20 -10.75 -10.81
C ALA A 187 -14.50 -10.93 -10.00
N GLN A 188 -14.62 -12.00 -9.21
CA GLN A 188 -15.79 -12.20 -8.35
C GLN A 188 -15.84 -11.22 -7.18
N LEU A 189 -14.68 -10.87 -6.61
CA LEU A 189 -14.60 -9.81 -5.59
C LEU A 189 -15.00 -8.44 -6.17
N VAL A 190 -14.59 -8.14 -7.40
CA VAL A 190 -15.04 -6.93 -8.13
C VAL A 190 -16.55 -6.96 -8.34
N ASN A 191 -17.10 -8.07 -8.81
CA ASN A 191 -18.54 -8.23 -9.02
C ASN A 191 -19.33 -8.04 -7.72
N TYR A 192 -18.85 -8.62 -6.61
CA TYR A 192 -19.46 -8.42 -5.31
C TYR A 192 -19.52 -6.93 -4.92
N LEU A 193 -18.37 -6.24 -4.99
CA LEU A 193 -18.25 -4.83 -4.62
C LEU A 193 -19.03 -3.89 -5.56
N SER A 194 -19.35 -4.31 -6.79
CA SER A 194 -20.18 -3.50 -7.70
C SER A 194 -21.56 -3.16 -7.13
N THR A 195 -22.05 -3.96 -6.18
CA THR A 195 -23.31 -3.68 -5.46
C THR A 195 -23.19 -2.60 -4.40
N TYR A 196 -21.97 -2.13 -4.12
CA TYR A 196 -21.63 -1.06 -3.18
C TYR A 196 -20.78 0.00 -3.89
N PRO A 197 -21.39 0.88 -4.72
CA PRO A 197 -20.65 1.75 -5.63
C PRO A 197 -19.57 2.59 -4.94
N ARG A 198 -19.86 3.15 -3.76
CA ARG A 198 -18.89 3.95 -3.02
C ARG A 198 -17.66 3.14 -2.57
N LEU A 199 -17.85 1.88 -2.17
CA LEU A 199 -16.74 0.98 -1.85
C LEU A 199 -15.93 0.64 -3.10
N ALA A 200 -16.61 0.39 -4.22
CA ALA A 200 -15.96 0.14 -5.50
C ALA A 200 -15.13 1.35 -5.94
N ASP A 201 -15.66 2.57 -5.81
CA ASP A 201 -14.95 3.83 -6.10
C ASP A 201 -13.71 3.99 -5.22
N ALA A 202 -13.81 3.73 -3.91
CA ALA A 202 -12.68 3.83 -3.00
C ALA A 202 -11.56 2.81 -3.33
N VAL A 203 -11.93 1.60 -3.76
CA VAL A 203 -10.96 0.59 -4.24
C VAL A 203 -10.36 1.00 -5.60
N ALA A 204 -11.11 1.65 -6.48
CA ALA A 204 -10.58 2.20 -7.72
C ALA A 204 -9.60 3.35 -7.45
N GLU A 205 -9.92 4.25 -6.51
CA GLU A 205 -9.02 5.32 -6.05
C GLU A 205 -7.72 4.76 -5.46
N PHE A 206 -7.80 3.67 -4.68
CA PHE A 206 -6.64 2.93 -4.18
C PHE A 206 -5.74 2.46 -5.33
N ASP A 207 -6.32 1.73 -6.28
CA ASP A 207 -5.59 1.13 -7.39
C ASP A 207 -4.95 2.19 -8.29
N GLN A 208 -5.70 3.26 -8.60
CA GLN A 208 -5.21 4.38 -9.39
C GLN A 208 -4.04 5.08 -8.70
N THR A 209 -4.17 5.40 -7.40
CA THR A 209 -3.11 6.09 -6.63
C THR A 209 -1.87 5.23 -6.52
N LEU A 210 -2.04 3.95 -6.20
CA LEU A 210 -0.96 3.00 -6.09
C LEU A 210 -0.20 2.90 -7.42
N ASN A 211 -0.92 2.65 -8.52
CA ASN A 211 -0.30 2.47 -9.84
C ASN A 211 0.34 3.75 -10.37
N LEU A 212 -0.24 4.93 -10.12
CA LEU A 212 0.36 6.22 -10.44
C LEU A 212 1.76 6.38 -9.83
N ILE A 213 1.91 6.00 -8.56
CA ILE A 213 3.19 6.10 -7.84
C ILE A 213 4.13 4.96 -8.22
N ALA A 214 3.63 3.73 -8.33
CA ALA A 214 4.45 2.56 -8.64
C ALA A 214 5.09 2.64 -10.05
N SER A 215 4.41 3.29 -11.00
CA SER A 215 4.88 3.40 -12.39
C SER A 215 5.65 4.68 -12.73
N GLY A 216 5.49 5.76 -11.94
CA GLY A 216 6.06 7.08 -12.19
C GLY A 216 7.53 7.22 -11.85
#